data_AF-A0A963SS56-F1
#
_entry.id   AF-A0A963SS56-F1
#
_cell.length_a   1.000
_cell.length_b   1.000
_cell.length_c   1.000
_cell.angle_alpha   90.00
_cell.angle_beta   90.00
_cell.angle_gamma   90.00
#
_symmetry.space_group_name_H-M   'P 1'
#
loop_
_entity.id
_entity.type
_entity.pdbx_description
1 polymer ?
#
loop_
_entity_poly.entity_id
_entity_poly.type
_entity_poly.pdbx_seq_one_letter_code
_entity_poly.pdbx_strand_id
1 'polypeptide(L)'
;MTKENRRDFSEIRNTNIYEVVMYNTEVRKLVEFDESHPRWDDGWADSRYIELPALNVRSVIKKIRSKYPRNRGFKITAITQIPEFTYDKREKF
;
A
#
# COMPACT_ATOMS: atom_id res chain seq x y z
N MET A 1 9.51 -34.34 -5.58
CA MET A 1 10.61 -33.40 -5.77
C MET A 1 10.02 -32.06 -6.16
N THR A 2 9.97 -31.13 -5.21
CA THR A 2 9.16 -29.90 -5.22
C THR A 2 9.77 -28.88 -6.19
N LYS A 3 8.98 -28.36 -7.13
CA LYS A 3 9.40 -27.23 -7.96
C LYS A 3 9.35 -25.98 -7.08
N GLU A 4 10.50 -25.61 -6.52
CA GLU A 4 10.68 -24.33 -5.86
C GLU A 4 10.29 -23.21 -6.82
N ASN A 5 9.39 -22.37 -6.33
CA ASN A 5 8.84 -21.21 -6.99
C ASN A 5 9.95 -20.15 -7.15
N ARG A 6 10.81 -20.30 -8.17
CA ARG A 6 11.70 -19.23 -8.63
C ARG A 6 10.84 -18.10 -9.17
N ARG A 7 10.38 -17.21 -8.29
CA ARG A 7 10.03 -15.86 -8.71
C ARG A 7 11.30 -15.25 -9.29
N ASP A 8 11.27 -15.03 -10.59
CA ASP A 8 12.39 -14.57 -11.37
C ASP A 8 12.92 -13.25 -10.81
N PHE A 9 14.19 -13.24 -10.38
CA PHE A 9 14.87 -12.06 -9.81
C PHE A 9 15.01 -10.91 -10.84
N SER A 10 14.58 -11.12 -12.09
CA SER A 10 14.52 -10.11 -13.14
C SER A 10 13.45 -9.03 -12.89
N GLU A 11 12.33 -9.35 -12.23
CA GLU A 11 11.27 -8.37 -11.90
C GLU A 11 11.67 -7.39 -10.78
N ILE A 12 12.62 -7.78 -9.91
CA ILE A 12 13.07 -6.97 -8.77
C ILE A 12 13.91 -5.76 -9.23
N ARG A 13 14.45 -5.78 -10.46
CA ARG A 13 15.55 -4.90 -10.88
C ARG A 13 15.16 -3.45 -11.22
N ASN A 14 13.87 -3.07 -11.21
CA ASN A 14 13.38 -1.70 -11.49
C ASN A 14 12.14 -1.36 -10.66
N THR A 15 12.03 -1.86 -9.43
CA THR A 15 10.80 -1.71 -8.66
C THR A 15 10.92 -0.59 -7.66
N ASN A 16 10.28 0.55 -7.95
CA ASN A 16 10.13 1.65 -7.01
C ASN A 16 9.31 1.17 -5.81
N ILE A 17 9.72 1.56 -4.61
CA ILE A 17 8.90 1.40 -3.41
C ILE A 17 8.07 2.67 -3.23
N TYR A 18 6.79 2.49 -2.93
CA TYR A 18 5.89 3.57 -2.59
C TYR A 18 5.35 3.36 -1.20
N GLU A 19 5.25 4.43 -0.43
CA GLU A 19 4.47 4.53 0.80
C GLU A 19 3.07 5.06 0.48
N VAL A 20 2.06 4.41 1.04
CA VAL A 20 0.66 4.84 0.95
C VAL A 20 0.15 5.15 2.34
N VAL A 21 -0.32 6.37 2.53
CA VAL A 21 -0.98 6.79 3.76
C VAL A 21 -2.48 6.69 3.56
N MET A 22 -3.16 5.97 4.46
CA MET A 22 -4.60 5.77 4.35
C MET A 22 -5.26 5.41 5.68
N TYR A 23 -6.56 5.64 5.78
CA TYR A 23 -7.39 5.28 6.93
C TYR A 23 -8.77 4.79 6.45
N ASN A 24 -9.60 4.33 7.37
CA ASN A 24 -10.99 3.95 7.09
C ASN A 24 -11.95 4.99 7.69
N THR A 25 -12.72 5.66 6.84
CA THR A 25 -13.67 6.70 7.25
C THR A 25 -14.86 6.15 8.04
N GLU A 26 -15.24 4.90 7.81
CA GLU A 26 -16.35 4.26 8.55
C GLU A 26 -15.88 3.88 9.95
N VAL A 27 -14.68 3.31 10.08
CA VAL A 27 -14.07 3.01 11.38
C VAL A 27 -13.88 4.29 12.20
N ARG A 28 -13.33 5.36 11.60
CA ARG A 28 -13.12 6.64 12.29
C ARG A 28 -14.43 7.19 12.88
N LYS A 29 -15.51 7.15 12.11
CA LYS A 29 -16.82 7.62 12.58
C LYS A 29 -17.32 6.82 13.77
N LEU A 30 -17.21 5.49 13.75
CA LEU A 30 -17.68 4.65 14.85
C LEU A 30 -16.86 4.90 16.12
N VAL A 31 -15.54 4.99 15.98
CA VAL A 31 -14.64 5.28 17.11
C VAL A 31 -14.94 6.65 17.74
N GLU A 32 -15.34 7.66 16.95
CA GLU A 32 -15.79 8.96 17.49
C GLU A 32 -17.02 8.85 18.42
N PHE A 33 -17.80 7.77 18.32
CA PHE A 33 -18.97 7.49 19.17
C PHE A 33 -18.73 6.34 20.18
N ASP A 34 -17.46 5.97 20.44
CA ASP A 34 -17.10 4.83 21.30
C ASP A 34 -17.68 3.48 20.80
N GLU A 35 -17.86 3.36 19.49
CA GLU A 35 -18.31 2.14 18.81
C GLU A 35 -17.18 1.52 17.96
N SER A 36 -17.21 0.19 17.79
CA SER A 36 -16.24 -0.54 16.95
C SER A 36 -16.86 -0.98 15.62
N HIS A 37 -16.05 -0.99 14.56
CA HIS A 37 -16.51 -1.48 13.25
C HIS A 37 -16.64 -3.01 13.23
N PRO A 38 -17.71 -3.60 12.66
CA PRO A 38 -17.97 -5.05 12.71
C PRO A 38 -16.98 -5.94 11.91
N ARG A 39 -15.95 -5.35 11.29
CA ARG A 39 -15.06 -6.04 10.34
C ARG A 39 -13.62 -5.58 10.39
N TRP A 40 -13.37 -4.36 10.85
CA TRP A 40 -12.06 -3.72 10.83
C TRP A 40 -11.75 -3.26 12.24
N ASP A 41 -10.51 -3.42 12.67
CA ASP A 41 -10.10 -2.97 13.99
C ASP A 41 -10.08 -1.45 14.09
N ASP A 42 -10.30 -0.93 15.31
CA ASP A 42 -10.43 0.51 15.59
C ASP A 42 -9.18 1.31 15.21
N GLY A 43 -8.01 0.66 15.15
CA GLY A 43 -6.78 1.30 14.69
C GLY A 43 -6.79 1.69 13.20
N TRP A 44 -7.84 1.34 12.44
CA TRP A 44 -8.09 1.90 11.10
C TRP A 44 -8.78 3.28 11.13
N ALA A 45 -9.22 3.77 12.29
CA ALA A 45 -9.64 5.15 12.45
C ALA A 45 -8.48 6.11 12.15
N ASP A 46 -7.27 5.75 12.55
CA ASP A 46 -6.06 6.51 12.32
C ASP A 46 -5.40 6.20 10.97
N SER A 47 -4.53 7.12 10.54
CA SER A 47 -3.72 6.93 9.35
C SER A 47 -2.72 5.79 9.55
N ARG A 48 -2.69 4.87 8.57
CA ARG A 48 -1.70 3.81 8.46
C ARG A 48 -0.83 4.01 7.22
N TYR A 49 0.40 3.54 7.34
CA TYR A 49 1.43 3.59 6.31
C TYR A 49 1.61 2.19 5.73
N ILE A 50 1.50 2.07 4.41
CA ILE A 50 1.64 0.80 3.70
C ILE A 50 2.67 0.98 2.61
N GLU A 51 3.79 0.30 2.75
CA GLU A 51 4.81 0.25 1.71
C GLU A 51 4.53 -0.88 0.72
N LEU A 52 4.69 -0.60 -0.56
CA LEU A 52 4.60 -1.61 -1.59
C LEU A 52 5.43 -1.31 -2.84
N PRO A 53 5.99 -2.36 -3.46
CA PRO A 53 6.60 -2.27 -4.77
C PRO A 53 5.59 -1.95 -5.87
N ALA A 54 5.89 -0.97 -6.73
CA ALA A 54 5.10 -0.68 -7.93
C ALA A 54 5.93 0.04 -9.00
N LEU A 55 5.47 -0.03 -10.26
CA LEU A 55 6.10 0.70 -11.37
C LEU A 55 5.80 2.21 -11.32
N ASN A 56 4.63 2.57 -10.81
CA ASN A 56 4.13 3.95 -10.76
C ASN A 56 2.92 4.06 -9.82
N VAL A 57 2.51 5.29 -9.51
CA VAL A 57 1.35 5.61 -8.67
C VAL A 57 0.05 4.93 -9.15
N ARG A 58 -0.19 4.84 -10.46
CA ARG A 58 -1.39 4.15 -11.00
C ARG A 58 -1.42 2.67 -10.60
N SER A 59 -0.26 2.02 -10.66
CA SER A 59 -0.09 0.62 -10.24
C SER A 59 -0.25 0.46 -8.73
N VAL A 60 0.24 1.41 -7.94
CA VAL A 60 0.00 1.48 -6.48
C VAL A 60 -1.50 1.50 -6.20
N ILE A 61 -2.24 2.45 -6.81
CA ILE A 61 -3.68 2.59 -6.61
C ILE A 61 -4.40 1.28 -6.97
N LYS A 62 -4.08 0.65 -8.10
CA LYS A 62 -4.69 -0.63 -8.51
C LYS A 62 -4.49 -1.72 -7.45
N LYS A 63 -3.26 -1.87 -6.94
CA LYS A 63 -2.93 -2.87 -5.91
C LYS A 63 -3.65 -2.57 -4.59
N ILE A 64 -3.59 -1.33 -4.11
CA ILE A 64 -4.24 -0.90 -2.86
C ILE A 64 -5.74 -1.09 -2.94
N ARG A 65 -6.40 -0.69 -4.04
CA ARG A 65 -7.86 -0.77 -4.18
C ARG A 65 -8.39 -2.20 -4.28
N SER A 66 -7.56 -3.15 -4.68
CA SER A 66 -7.91 -4.57 -4.65
C SER A 66 -8.08 -5.09 -3.21
N LYS A 67 -7.29 -4.57 -2.25
CA LYS A 67 -7.30 -5.02 -0.85
C LYS A 67 -8.13 -4.10 0.06
N TYR A 68 -8.11 -2.80 -0.23
CA TYR A 68 -8.70 -1.72 0.56
C TYR A 68 -9.60 -0.85 -0.33
N PRO A 69 -10.79 -1.36 -0.69
CA PRO A 69 -11.65 -0.71 -1.69
C PRO A 69 -12.34 0.53 -1.11
N ARG A 70 -12.57 1.54 -1.96
CA ARG A 70 -13.16 2.83 -1.56
C ARG A 70 -14.57 2.68 -1.00
N ASN A 71 -15.35 1.76 -1.54
CA ASN A 71 -16.74 1.49 -1.12
C ASN A 71 -16.85 0.72 0.21
N ARG A 72 -15.73 0.50 0.92
CA ARG A 72 -15.69 -0.03 2.28
C ARG A 72 -14.97 0.94 3.23
N GLY A 73 -15.16 2.23 3.01
CA GLY A 73 -14.62 3.31 3.84
C GLY A 73 -13.13 3.65 3.66
N PHE A 74 -12.33 2.88 2.92
CA PHE A 74 -10.89 3.17 2.81
C PHE A 74 -10.58 4.41 1.97
N LYS A 75 -9.89 5.38 2.58
CA LYS A 75 -9.45 6.63 1.95
C LYS A 75 -7.93 6.74 1.97
N ILE A 76 -7.35 6.87 0.77
CA ILE A 76 -5.94 7.21 0.58
C ILE A 76 -5.79 8.72 0.76
N THR A 77 -4.82 9.15 1.55
CA THR A 77 -4.51 10.56 1.80
C THR A 77 -3.20 10.99 1.15
N ALA A 78 -2.23 10.08 1.03
CA ALA A 78 -0.97 10.35 0.35
C ALA A 78 -0.41 9.10 -0.32
N ILE A 79 0.36 9.31 -1.39
CA ILE A 79 1.19 8.30 -2.03
C ILE A 79 2.53 8.95 -2.31
N THR A 80 3.60 8.42 -1.71
CA THR A 80 4.96 8.96 -1.81
C THR A 80 5.87 7.87 -2.35
N GLN A 81 6.69 8.17 -3.36
CA GLN A 81 7.76 7.26 -3.77
C GLN A 81 8.90 7.39 -2.77
N ILE A 82 9.46 6.27 -2.30
CA ILE A 82 10.60 6.25 -1.38
C ILE A 82 11.89 6.24 -2.23
N PRO A 83 12.65 7.35 -2.28
CA PRO A 83 13.83 7.46 -3.13
C PRO A 83 14.94 6.49 -2.72
N GLU A 84 15.09 6.21 -1.42
CA GLU A 84 16.14 5.36 -0.84
C GLU A 84 16.10 3.92 -1.35
N PHE A 85 14.94 3.46 -1.81
CA PHE A 85 14.75 2.13 -2.40
C PHE A 85 14.53 2.18 -3.93
N THR A 86 14.67 3.35 -4.55
CA THR A 86 14.59 3.54 -5.99
C THR A 86 16.00 3.43 -6.58
N TYR A 87 16.45 2.22 -6.92
CA TYR A 87 17.72 2.02 -7.61
C TYR A 87 17.63 2.51 -9.07
N ASP A 88 18.23 3.68 -9.37
CA ASP A 88 18.49 4.10 -10.74
C ASP A 88 19.80 3.47 -11.24
N LYS A 89 19.71 2.53 -12.19
CA LYS A 89 20.89 1.90 -12.83
C LYS A 89 21.50 2.74 -13.95
N ARG A 90 21.14 4.02 -14.12
CA ARG A 90 21.70 4.91 -15.14
C ARG A 90 22.93 5.70 -14.72
N GLU A 91 23.60 5.37 -13.61
CA GLU A 91 24.99 5.78 -13.43
C GLU A 91 25.87 5.02 -14.43
N LYS A 92 25.92 5.57 -15.65
CA LYS A 92 26.93 5.24 -16.66
C LYS A 92 28.27 5.77 -16.14
N PHE A 93 29.19 4.86 -15.81
CA PHE A 93 30.62 5.15 -15.91
C PHE A 93 31.05 5.00 -17.36
#